data_AF-A0A928H1K7-F1
#
_entry.id   AF-A0A928H1K7-F1
#
_cell.length_a   1.000
_cell.length_b   1.000
_cell.length_c   1.000
_cell.angle_alpha   90.00
_cell.angle_beta   90.00
_cell.angle_gamma   90.00
#
_symmetry.space_group_name_H-M   'P 1'
#
loop_
_entity.id
_entity.type
_entity.pdbx_description
1 polymer ?
#
loop_
_entity_poly.entity_id
_entity_poly.type
_entity_poly.pdbx_seq_one_letter_code
_entity_poly.pdbx_strand_id
1 'polypeptide(L)'
;MNKFLSIFTLFHLSVLGALEVVPEKHYYTVGETAVFDISLGGKRGAKIIDVKIHGNREDSRELRLKTDDSGKAKLEVPLYKPGFICVQITDNGKDAFGGIAVDKEKILPARQKPAEFEAFWSKIKAELDHLAMQYELNEIPAKSGFKAYEVKLILGGEGKDVDAVLTMPEKSVPGRSAAIALFHGHGIDRVSPVYKKDAIVISVNPLPVKHDGKCGVTIRDPKGKYYMYRHWGADDLEKNSFVAMFRRNYRALQFLKSLPEWDQRTLIVFGASQGGGQALAAAGMDPQVTFCGALVPALCNHGGFDAGAESGWPRYHETEAYQNDPDKSLKVIDFVDAAFFAANIRDAEVFLSAGFIDRTCVPSSVYAAYNVIPAEKKEMHDELYGGHQTRKKAYEKLYKLVDEHIKRMQSGFNSVQQ
;
A
#
# COMPACT_ATOMS: atom_id res chain seq x y z
N MET A 1 -3.81 36.19 -27.95
CA MET A 1 -4.93 37.01 -27.45
C MET A 1 -5.96 36.08 -26.82
N ASN A 2 -6.18 36.22 -25.52
CA ASN A 2 -7.25 35.68 -24.65
C ASN A 2 -7.46 34.15 -24.58
N LYS A 3 -6.98 33.50 -23.50
CA LYS A 3 -7.65 33.31 -22.19
C LYS A 3 -8.79 32.28 -22.25
N PHE A 4 -8.53 31.07 -21.74
CA PHE A 4 -9.47 30.35 -20.88
C PHE A 4 -8.68 29.53 -19.86
N LEU A 5 -8.53 30.11 -18.66
CA LEU A 5 -8.31 29.39 -17.42
C LEU A 5 -9.54 28.49 -17.20
N SER A 6 -9.35 27.19 -17.09
CA SER A 6 -10.38 26.30 -16.54
C SER A 6 -9.87 25.77 -15.21
N ILE A 7 -10.28 26.48 -14.15
CA ILE A 7 -10.24 25.99 -12.78
C ILE A 7 -11.37 24.95 -12.68
N PHE A 8 -11.03 23.66 -12.73
CA PHE A 8 -11.96 22.61 -12.35
C PHE A 8 -11.99 22.51 -10.81
N THR A 9 -12.79 23.37 -10.19
CA THR A 9 -13.25 23.10 -8.82
C THR A 9 -14.25 21.95 -8.93
N LEU A 10 -13.87 20.74 -8.51
CA LEU A 10 -14.82 19.66 -8.30
C LEU A 10 -15.81 20.12 -7.22
N PHE A 11 -17.04 20.48 -7.62
CA PHE A 11 -18.12 20.70 -6.67
C PHE A 11 -18.48 19.38 -6.00
N HIS A 12 -18.25 19.31 -4.69
CA HIS A 12 -18.87 18.30 -3.84
C HIS A 12 -20.39 18.56 -3.87
N LEU A 13 -21.18 17.65 -4.44
CA LEU A 13 -22.63 17.70 -4.21
C LEU A 13 -22.87 17.30 -2.75
N SER A 14 -22.95 18.31 -1.87
CA SER A 14 -23.45 18.12 -0.50
C SER A 14 -24.85 17.50 -0.61
N VAL A 15 -25.04 16.32 -0.01
CA VAL A 15 -26.39 15.79 0.11
C VAL A 15 -27.05 16.57 1.24
N LEU A 16 -27.99 17.45 0.88
CA LEU A 16 -28.78 18.23 1.85
C LEU A 16 -29.29 17.32 2.97
N GLY A 17 -28.69 17.44 4.16
CA GLY A 17 -29.09 16.68 5.35
C GLY A 17 -28.11 15.61 5.86
N ALA A 18 -26.92 15.45 5.27
CA ALA A 18 -25.93 14.49 5.75
C ALA A 18 -25.03 15.03 6.88
N LEU A 19 -24.48 14.11 7.69
CA LEU A 19 -23.39 14.39 8.62
C LEU A 19 -22.09 14.50 7.81
N GLU A 20 -21.46 15.66 7.83
CA GLU A 20 -20.34 15.99 6.93
C GLU A 20 -19.25 16.80 7.64
N VAL A 21 -18.01 16.59 7.21
CA VAL A 21 -16.82 17.39 7.54
C VAL A 21 -16.14 17.73 6.22
N VAL A 22 -16.24 18.99 5.78
CA VAL A 22 -15.77 19.43 4.47
C VAL A 22 -14.69 20.49 4.65
N PRO A 23 -13.44 20.24 4.22
CA PRO A 23 -12.43 21.28 4.24
C PRO A 23 -12.69 22.29 3.11
N GLU A 24 -12.34 23.57 3.33
CA GLU A 24 -12.49 24.62 2.32
C GLU A 24 -11.69 24.34 1.03
N LYS A 25 -10.49 23.75 1.20
CA LYS A 25 -9.65 23.18 0.15
C LYS A 25 -8.90 21.97 0.71
N HIS A 26 -8.33 21.13 -0.15
CA HIS A 26 -7.62 19.91 0.28
C HIS A 26 -6.10 20.06 0.38
N TYR A 27 -5.51 21.12 -0.17
CA TYR A 27 -4.07 21.31 -0.24
C TYR A 27 -3.67 22.63 0.41
N TYR A 28 -2.72 22.55 1.33
CA TYR A 28 -2.18 23.67 2.10
C TYR A 28 -0.65 23.64 2.13
N THR A 29 -0.09 24.78 2.50
CA THR A 29 1.32 25.01 2.81
C THR A 29 1.47 25.23 4.31
N VAL A 30 2.64 24.91 4.86
CA VAL A 30 2.96 25.27 6.26
C VAL A 30 2.79 26.78 6.49
N GLY A 31 2.20 27.15 7.62
CA GLY A 31 1.89 28.53 8.00
C GLY A 31 0.46 28.97 7.67
N GLU A 32 -0.29 28.19 6.89
CA GLU A 32 -1.72 28.42 6.67
C GLU A 32 -2.57 27.89 7.85
N THR A 33 -3.83 28.33 7.90
CA THR A 33 -4.87 27.75 8.77
C THR A 33 -5.89 27.05 7.90
N ALA A 34 -6.11 25.75 8.14
CA ALA A 34 -7.15 24.99 7.47
C ALA A 34 -8.51 25.25 8.13
N VAL A 35 -9.54 25.42 7.31
CA VAL A 35 -10.93 25.60 7.77
C VAL A 35 -11.75 24.40 7.33
N PHE A 36 -12.48 23.81 8.28
CA PHE A 36 -13.42 22.73 8.04
C PHE A 36 -14.84 23.19 8.37
N ASP A 37 -15.73 23.07 7.40
CA ASP A 37 -17.17 23.21 7.59
C ASP A 37 -17.73 21.89 8.11
N ILE A 38 -18.37 21.96 9.27
CA ILE A 38 -19.02 20.82 9.92
C ILE A 38 -20.53 20.98 9.80
N SER A 39 -21.22 19.93 9.39
CA SER A 39 -22.68 19.86 9.42
C SER A 39 -23.14 18.55 10.07
N LEU A 40 -24.07 18.64 11.02
CA LEU A 40 -24.73 17.46 11.61
C LEU A 40 -25.88 16.93 10.75
N GLY A 41 -26.24 17.63 9.67
CA GLY A 41 -27.36 17.29 8.80
C GLY A 41 -28.74 17.60 9.41
N GLY A 42 -29.69 18.02 8.56
CA GLY A 42 -31.05 18.39 8.96
C GLY A 42 -31.13 19.72 9.71
N LYS A 43 -32.35 20.15 10.08
CA LYS A 43 -32.52 21.28 11.01
C LYS A 43 -32.37 20.75 12.44
N ARG A 44 -31.31 21.13 13.13
CA ARG A 44 -31.00 20.71 14.50
C ARG A 44 -30.65 21.91 15.36
N GLY A 45 -31.12 21.94 16.61
CA GLY A 45 -30.70 22.97 17.57
C GLY A 45 -29.21 22.87 17.92
N ALA A 46 -28.66 23.94 18.49
CA ALA A 46 -27.28 24.00 18.92
C ALA A 46 -26.91 22.84 19.85
N LYS A 47 -25.80 22.16 19.57
CA LYS A 47 -25.30 21.01 20.34
C LYS A 47 -23.78 21.11 20.46
N ILE A 48 -23.24 20.56 21.54
CA ILE A 48 -21.81 20.34 21.71
C ILE A 48 -21.47 18.95 21.14
N ILE A 49 -20.47 18.90 20.26
CA ILE A 49 -19.98 17.67 19.64
C ILE A 49 -18.51 17.44 19.98
N ASP A 50 -18.12 16.18 20.09
CA ASP A 50 -16.71 15.79 20.20
C ASP A 50 -16.10 15.71 18.80
N VAL A 51 -14.91 16.29 18.66
CA VAL A 51 -14.14 16.36 17.42
C VAL A 51 -12.77 15.76 17.68
N LYS A 52 -12.35 14.83 16.83
CA LYS A 52 -11.00 14.25 16.85
C LYS A 52 -10.22 14.77 15.65
N ILE A 53 -9.09 15.40 15.90
CA ILE A 53 -8.12 15.78 14.88
C ILE A 53 -7.03 14.73 14.92
N HIS A 54 -6.78 14.12 13.77
CA HIS A 54 -5.71 13.16 13.56
C HIS A 54 -4.65 13.75 12.64
N GLY A 55 -3.38 13.52 12.97
CA GLY A 55 -2.22 13.97 12.19
C GLY A 55 -0.94 13.59 12.92
N ASN A 56 0.14 14.34 12.70
CA ASN A 56 1.37 14.17 13.50
C ASN A 56 1.06 14.34 15.00
N ARG A 57 1.99 13.90 15.88
CA ARG A 57 1.78 13.87 17.33
C ARG A 57 1.29 15.21 17.91
N GLU A 58 1.83 16.31 17.42
CA GLU A 58 1.47 17.67 17.86
C GLU A 58 0.13 18.18 17.28
N ASP A 59 -0.30 17.63 16.15
CA ASP A 59 -1.57 17.96 15.52
C ASP A 59 -2.72 17.15 16.12
N SER A 60 -2.43 15.93 16.55
CA SER A 60 -3.41 14.98 17.08
C SER A 60 -4.00 15.44 18.42
N ARG A 61 -5.30 15.68 18.46
CA ARG A 61 -6.02 16.12 19.67
C ARG A 61 -7.51 15.88 19.60
N GLU A 62 -8.16 15.79 20.76
CA GLU A 62 -9.62 15.80 20.89
C GLU A 62 -10.08 17.14 21.46
N LEU A 63 -11.21 17.65 20.96
CA LEU A 63 -11.80 18.90 21.42
C LEU A 63 -13.33 18.85 21.33
N ARG A 64 -13.98 19.82 21.97
CA ARG A 64 -15.42 20.01 21.88
C ARG A 64 -15.74 21.26 21.09
N LEU A 65 -16.69 21.16 20.18
CA LEU A 65 -17.16 22.26 19.34
C LEU A 65 -18.66 22.45 19.52
N LYS A 66 -19.11 23.70 19.66
CA LYS A 66 -20.53 24.04 19.72
C LYS A 66 -21.02 24.39 18.31
N THR A 67 -22.10 23.74 17.86
CA THR A 67 -22.79 24.12 16.62
C THR A 67 -23.77 25.26 16.83
N ASP A 68 -24.10 25.95 15.75
CA ASP A 68 -25.24 26.88 15.70
C ASP A 68 -26.60 26.13 15.72
N ASP A 69 -27.69 26.89 15.73
CA ASP A 69 -29.07 26.39 15.71
C ASP A 69 -29.50 25.75 14.37
N SER A 70 -28.60 25.71 13.39
CA SER A 70 -28.76 24.93 12.17
C SER A 70 -27.95 23.63 12.20
N GLY A 71 -27.23 23.35 13.29
CA GLY A 71 -26.37 22.19 13.42
C GLY A 71 -25.06 22.32 12.65
N LYS A 72 -24.58 23.54 12.40
CA LYS A 72 -23.32 23.81 11.68
C LYS A 72 -22.26 24.43 12.58
N ALA A 73 -21.00 24.19 12.26
CA ALA A 73 -19.86 24.84 12.92
C ALA A 73 -18.69 24.98 11.94
N LYS A 74 -17.75 25.88 12.26
CA LYS A 74 -16.45 25.97 11.61
C LYS A 74 -15.37 25.54 12.58
N LEU A 75 -14.44 24.73 12.10
CA LEU A 75 -13.23 24.34 12.83
C LEU A 75 -12.01 24.91 12.10
N GLU A 76 -11.20 25.67 12.82
CA GLU A 76 -9.92 26.19 12.33
C GLU A 76 -8.76 25.35 12.90
N VAL A 77 -7.83 24.95 12.02
CA VAL A 77 -6.66 24.14 12.36
C VAL A 77 -5.41 24.81 11.79
N PRO A 78 -4.63 25.52 12.63
CA PRO A 78 -3.33 26.06 12.22
C PRO A 78 -2.35 24.94 11.83
N LEU A 79 -1.55 25.16 10.78
CA LEU A 79 -0.70 24.14 10.19
C LEU A 79 0.79 24.49 10.34
N TYR A 80 1.53 23.69 11.10
CA TYR A 80 2.91 24.02 11.47
C TYR A 80 3.98 23.14 10.80
N LYS A 81 3.60 21.97 10.27
CA LYS A 81 4.53 21.03 9.62
C LYS A 81 3.91 20.36 8.39
N PRO A 82 4.75 19.86 7.47
CA PRO A 82 4.28 18.97 6.41
C PRO A 82 3.61 17.73 7.01
N GLY A 83 2.51 17.29 6.41
CA GLY A 83 1.73 16.18 6.93
C GLY A 83 0.32 16.13 6.37
N PHE A 84 -0.54 15.42 7.08
CA PHE A 84 -1.96 15.31 6.79
C PHE A 84 -2.76 15.57 8.05
N ILE A 85 -3.91 16.21 7.88
CA ILE A 85 -4.90 16.38 8.95
C ILE A 85 -6.18 15.67 8.53
N CYS A 86 -6.67 14.78 9.38
CA CYS A 86 -7.97 14.15 9.24
C CYS A 86 -8.84 14.51 10.44
N VAL A 87 -9.91 15.26 10.20
CA VAL A 87 -10.90 15.64 11.21
C VAL A 87 -12.01 14.60 11.19
N GLN A 88 -12.32 14.03 12.35
CA GLN A 88 -13.41 13.10 12.58
C GLN A 88 -14.41 13.71 13.55
N ILE A 89 -15.70 13.59 13.24
CA ILE A 89 -16.79 13.84 14.17
C ILE A 89 -17.66 12.60 14.29
N THR A 90 -18.27 12.40 15.45
CA THR A 90 -19.22 11.31 15.69
C THR A 90 -20.55 11.89 16.17
N ASP A 91 -21.65 11.53 15.50
CA ASP A 91 -23.00 11.90 15.93
C ASP A 91 -23.96 10.74 15.73
N ASN A 92 -24.70 10.39 16.80
CA ASN A 92 -25.65 9.26 16.82
C ASN A 92 -25.06 7.94 16.30
N GLY A 93 -23.81 7.65 16.68
CA GLY A 93 -23.09 6.44 16.29
C GLY A 93 -22.63 6.41 14.82
N LYS A 94 -22.72 7.53 14.10
CA LYS A 94 -22.18 7.69 12.75
C LYS A 94 -20.99 8.62 12.78
N ASP A 95 -19.96 8.25 12.02
CA ASP A 95 -18.77 9.07 11.84
C ASP A 95 -18.80 9.82 10.51
N ALA A 96 -18.23 11.02 10.49
CA ALA A 96 -17.88 11.75 9.28
C ALA A 96 -16.43 12.24 9.37
N PHE A 97 -15.78 12.32 8.20
CA PHE A 97 -14.36 12.60 8.09
C PHE A 97 -14.08 13.65 7.01
N GLY A 98 -13.13 14.54 7.28
CA GLY A 98 -12.58 15.49 6.32
C GLY A 98 -11.06 15.49 6.38
N GLY A 99 -10.41 15.33 5.23
CA GLY A 99 -8.95 15.17 5.13
C GLY A 99 -8.30 16.28 4.29
N ILE A 100 -7.13 16.74 4.72
CA ILE A 100 -6.30 17.70 3.98
C ILE A 100 -4.84 17.25 3.97
N ALA A 101 -4.09 17.77 3.01
CA ALA A 101 -2.65 17.61 2.87
C ALA A 101 -1.94 18.94 3.09
N VAL A 102 -0.81 18.92 3.79
CA VAL A 102 0.05 20.08 4.07
C VAL A 102 1.43 19.78 3.52
N ASP A 103 1.89 20.54 2.52
CA ASP A 103 3.25 20.40 1.95
C ASP A 103 3.65 18.93 1.67
N LYS A 104 2.71 18.13 1.14
CA LYS A 104 2.80 16.66 1.07
C LYS A 104 4.05 16.12 0.37
N GLU A 105 4.61 16.86 -0.58
CA GLU A 105 5.84 16.51 -1.32
C GLU A 105 7.11 16.64 -0.44
N LYS A 106 7.02 17.31 0.72
CA LYS A 106 8.12 17.47 1.69
C LYS A 106 8.12 16.39 2.78
N ILE A 107 7.15 15.47 2.77
CA ILE A 107 7.06 14.40 3.76
C ILE A 107 8.11 13.34 3.44
N LEU A 108 9.00 13.05 4.39
CA LEU A 108 10.04 12.03 4.24
C LEU A 108 9.83 10.92 5.28
N PRO A 109 10.47 9.75 5.12
CA PRO A 109 10.53 8.75 6.17
C PRO A 109 11.03 9.37 7.46
N ALA A 110 10.29 9.12 8.53
CA ALA A 110 10.51 9.66 9.85
C ALA A 110 11.85 9.23 10.47
N ARG A 111 12.38 8.09 10.00
CA ARG A 111 13.65 7.53 10.42
C ARG A 111 14.59 7.41 9.22
N GLN A 112 15.88 7.45 9.50
CA GLN A 112 16.91 7.22 8.48
C GLN A 112 16.99 5.73 8.15
N LYS A 113 17.20 5.42 6.87
CA LYS A 113 17.47 4.05 6.43
C LYS A 113 18.72 3.52 7.16
N PRO A 114 18.67 2.35 7.83
CA PRO A 114 19.83 1.77 8.50
C PRO A 114 21.01 1.61 7.55
N ALA A 115 22.23 1.84 8.05
CA ALA A 115 23.45 1.72 7.23
C ALA A 115 23.66 0.29 6.70
N GLU A 116 23.24 -0.70 7.49
CA GLU A 116 23.36 -2.12 7.19
C GLU A 116 22.19 -2.66 6.35
N PHE A 117 21.18 -1.83 6.03
CA PHE A 117 19.97 -2.25 5.32
C PHE A 117 20.29 -2.98 4.01
N GLU A 118 21.14 -2.37 3.17
CA GLU A 118 21.51 -2.94 1.88
C GLU A 118 22.31 -4.23 2.03
N ALA A 119 23.24 -4.28 2.99
CA ALA A 119 24.06 -5.47 3.24
C ALA A 119 23.19 -6.65 3.74
N PHE A 120 22.24 -6.38 4.64
CA PHE A 120 21.30 -7.37 5.15
C PHE A 120 20.46 -7.98 4.03
N TRP A 121 19.80 -7.15 3.21
CA TRP A 121 18.95 -7.63 2.13
C TRP A 121 19.73 -8.27 0.98
N SER A 122 20.94 -7.78 0.69
CA SER A 122 21.84 -8.40 -0.30
C SER A 122 22.26 -9.81 0.12
N LYS A 123 22.54 -10.04 1.41
CA LYS A 123 22.82 -11.39 1.93
C LYS A 123 21.63 -12.32 1.70
N ILE A 124 20.42 -11.87 2.03
CA ILE A 124 19.19 -12.66 1.84
C ILE A 124 18.96 -12.97 0.35
N LYS A 125 19.15 -12.00 -0.54
CA LYS A 125 19.03 -12.22 -1.98
C LYS A 125 20.04 -13.25 -2.48
N ALA A 126 21.30 -13.14 -2.07
CA ALA A 126 22.34 -14.11 -2.43
C ALA A 126 22.00 -15.54 -1.95
N GLU A 127 21.50 -15.69 -0.72
CA GLU A 127 21.00 -16.98 -0.22
C GLU A 127 19.92 -17.57 -1.15
N LEU A 128 18.97 -16.75 -1.60
CA LEU A 128 17.89 -17.18 -2.49
C LEU A 128 18.35 -17.41 -3.93
N ASP A 129 19.33 -16.66 -4.43
CA ASP A 129 19.94 -16.84 -5.75
C ASP A 129 20.71 -18.17 -5.84
N HIS A 130 21.33 -18.61 -4.74
CA HIS A 130 22.00 -19.92 -4.65
C HIS A 130 21.05 -21.09 -4.37
N LEU A 131 19.82 -20.82 -3.93
CA LEU A 131 18.83 -21.85 -3.65
C LEU A 131 18.17 -22.33 -4.94
N ALA A 132 18.41 -23.59 -5.31
CA ALA A 132 17.81 -24.23 -6.48
C ALA A 132 16.29 -24.05 -6.52
N MET A 133 15.74 -23.70 -7.69
CA MET A 133 14.30 -23.50 -7.89
C MET A 133 13.54 -24.83 -7.78
N GLN A 134 12.95 -25.08 -6.61
CA GLN A 134 12.09 -26.23 -6.34
C GLN A 134 10.65 -25.76 -6.17
N TYR A 135 9.73 -26.40 -6.89
CA TYR A 135 8.33 -26.03 -6.86
C TYR A 135 7.39 -27.20 -7.19
N GLU A 136 6.15 -27.07 -6.72
CA GLU A 136 5.03 -27.94 -7.08
C GLU A 136 4.01 -27.10 -7.87
N LEU A 137 3.47 -27.67 -8.95
CA LEU A 137 2.38 -27.09 -9.75
C LEU A 137 1.20 -28.06 -9.77
N ASN A 138 0.07 -27.62 -9.23
CA ASN A 138 -1.18 -28.37 -9.27
C ASN A 138 -2.17 -27.63 -10.17
N GLU A 139 -2.54 -28.21 -11.30
CA GLU A 139 -3.51 -27.60 -12.22
C GLU A 139 -4.88 -27.48 -11.55
N ILE A 140 -5.52 -26.32 -11.70
CA ILE A 140 -6.83 -26.02 -11.14
C ILE A 140 -7.78 -25.48 -12.22
N PRO A 141 -9.11 -25.53 -12.02
CA PRO A 141 -10.06 -24.98 -12.98
C PRO A 141 -9.78 -23.52 -13.34
N ALA A 142 -9.76 -23.22 -14.63
CA ALA A 142 -9.46 -21.90 -15.18
C ALA A 142 -10.59 -21.36 -16.06
N LYS A 143 -10.58 -20.04 -16.29
CA LYS A 143 -11.42 -19.40 -17.31
C LYS A 143 -11.04 -19.91 -18.71
N SER A 144 -12.02 -20.08 -19.59
CA SER A 144 -11.78 -20.47 -21.00
C SER A 144 -10.70 -19.61 -21.66
N GLY A 145 -9.75 -20.26 -22.34
CA GLY A 145 -8.58 -19.65 -22.98
C GLY A 145 -7.38 -19.42 -22.05
N PHE A 146 -7.44 -19.87 -20.79
CA PHE A 146 -6.36 -19.76 -19.81
C PHE A 146 -6.07 -21.10 -19.15
N LYS A 147 -4.85 -21.24 -18.62
CA LYS A 147 -4.45 -22.26 -17.66
C LYS A 147 -4.25 -21.62 -16.29
N ALA A 148 -4.50 -22.38 -15.23
CA ALA A 148 -4.28 -21.94 -13.86
C ALA A 148 -3.68 -23.06 -13.02
N TYR A 149 -2.77 -22.70 -12.12
CA TYR A 149 -2.06 -23.62 -11.23
C TYR A 149 -2.04 -23.07 -9.81
N GLU A 150 -2.30 -23.91 -8.82
CA GLU A 150 -1.78 -23.68 -7.48
C GLU A 150 -0.28 -23.94 -7.50
N VAL A 151 0.49 -22.98 -6.99
CA VAL A 151 1.95 -23.00 -7.01
C VAL A 151 2.46 -23.00 -5.58
N LYS A 152 3.33 -23.96 -5.29
CA LYS A 152 4.12 -23.97 -4.07
C LYS A 152 5.60 -23.83 -4.41
N LEU A 153 6.26 -22.75 -4.01
CA LEU A 153 7.72 -22.60 -4.14
C LEU A 153 8.37 -23.00 -2.81
N ILE A 154 9.27 -23.98 -2.86
CA ILE A 154 9.88 -24.57 -1.67
C ILE A 154 11.15 -23.78 -1.34
N LEU A 155 11.16 -23.11 -0.19
CA LEU A 155 12.32 -22.35 0.30
C LEU A 155 13.12 -23.13 1.35
N GLY A 156 12.51 -24.15 1.96
CA GLY A 156 13.11 -24.91 3.05
C GLY A 156 12.98 -24.18 4.39
N GLY A 157 12.28 -24.81 5.33
CA GLY A 157 12.00 -24.27 6.67
C GLY A 157 10.53 -23.92 6.88
N GLU A 158 10.06 -24.08 8.11
CA GLU A 158 8.66 -23.86 8.48
C GLU A 158 8.23 -22.42 8.20
N GLY A 159 7.09 -22.24 7.50
CA GLY A 159 6.51 -20.93 7.24
C GLY A 159 7.24 -20.08 6.18
N LYS A 160 8.20 -20.63 5.44
CA LYS A 160 9.01 -19.88 4.45
C LYS A 160 8.57 -20.08 3.00
N ASP A 161 7.85 -21.14 2.69
CA ASP A 161 7.42 -21.48 1.33
C ASP A 161 6.50 -20.39 0.74
N VAL A 162 6.44 -20.30 -0.60
CA VAL A 162 5.48 -19.43 -1.29
C VAL A 162 4.26 -20.26 -1.65
N ASP A 163 3.08 -19.81 -1.24
CA ASP A 163 1.80 -20.33 -1.75
C ASP A 163 1.16 -19.28 -2.67
N ALA A 164 0.89 -19.65 -3.91
CA ALA A 164 0.41 -18.73 -4.93
C ALA A 164 -0.54 -19.40 -5.93
N VAL A 165 -1.18 -18.58 -6.76
CA VAL A 165 -1.91 -19.03 -7.95
C VAL A 165 -1.25 -18.42 -9.18
N LEU A 166 -0.82 -19.26 -10.12
CA LEU A 166 -0.31 -18.84 -11.43
C LEU A 166 -1.41 -18.96 -12.46
N THR A 167 -1.59 -17.95 -13.30
CA THR A 167 -2.41 -18.04 -14.51
C THR A 167 -1.64 -17.59 -15.73
N MET A 168 -2.00 -18.14 -16.89
CA MET A 168 -1.43 -17.75 -18.17
C MET A 168 -2.40 -18.05 -19.32
N PRO A 169 -2.35 -17.32 -20.44
CA PRO A 169 -3.07 -17.69 -21.65
C PRO A 169 -2.71 -19.12 -22.09
N GLU A 170 -3.69 -19.91 -22.50
CA GLU A 170 -3.47 -21.30 -22.91
C GLU A 170 -2.53 -21.43 -24.11
N LYS A 171 -2.53 -20.41 -24.98
CA LYS A 171 -1.71 -20.29 -26.19
C LYS A 171 -0.50 -19.37 -25.99
N SER A 172 0.02 -19.27 -24.76
CA SER A 172 1.23 -18.47 -24.49
C SER A 172 2.40 -18.97 -25.35
N VAL A 173 3.10 -18.02 -25.97
CA VAL A 173 4.29 -18.31 -26.78
C VAL A 173 5.53 -18.03 -25.94
N PRO A 174 6.54 -18.92 -25.93
CA PRO A 174 7.80 -18.66 -25.25
C PRO A 174 8.41 -17.30 -25.64
N GLY A 175 8.88 -16.54 -24.65
CA GLY A 175 9.54 -15.25 -24.85
C GLY A 175 8.62 -14.10 -25.27
N ARG A 176 7.31 -14.18 -25.05
CA ARG A 176 6.34 -13.17 -25.55
C ARG A 176 5.45 -12.54 -24.49
N SER A 177 5.30 -13.14 -23.32
CA SER A 177 4.38 -12.68 -22.28
C SER A 177 5.08 -11.73 -21.32
N ALA A 178 4.38 -10.65 -20.92
CA ALA A 178 4.79 -9.91 -19.73
C ALA A 178 4.63 -10.80 -18.48
N ALA A 179 5.39 -10.54 -17.43
CA ALA A 179 5.23 -11.20 -16.14
C ALA A 179 4.65 -10.24 -15.10
N ILE A 180 3.66 -10.70 -14.34
CA ILE A 180 2.98 -9.91 -13.30
C ILE A 180 3.00 -10.67 -11.98
N ALA A 181 3.52 -10.04 -10.93
CA ALA A 181 3.33 -10.48 -9.55
C ALA A 181 2.29 -9.59 -8.85
N LEU A 182 1.18 -10.19 -8.44
CA LEU A 182 0.15 -9.57 -7.59
C LEU A 182 0.36 -10.00 -6.14
N PHE A 183 0.50 -9.02 -5.24
CA PHE A 183 0.61 -9.28 -3.80
C PHE A 183 -0.68 -8.93 -3.07
N HIS A 184 -1.11 -9.83 -2.18
CA HIS A 184 -2.38 -9.70 -1.47
C HIS A 184 -2.25 -8.97 -0.12
N GLY A 185 -3.36 -8.32 0.28
CA GLY A 185 -3.48 -7.61 1.54
C GLY A 185 -3.57 -8.51 2.77
N HIS A 186 -3.55 -7.90 3.95
CA HIS A 186 -3.77 -8.57 5.23
C HIS A 186 -5.17 -9.23 5.27
N GLY A 187 -5.31 -10.36 5.95
CA GLY A 187 -6.61 -11.01 6.14
C GLY A 187 -7.12 -11.82 4.95
N ILE A 188 -6.36 -11.93 3.85
CA ILE A 188 -6.74 -12.81 2.74
C ILE A 188 -6.47 -14.27 3.11
N ASP A 189 -7.52 -15.07 2.99
CA ASP A 189 -7.57 -16.50 3.27
C ASP A 189 -7.39 -17.36 2.03
N ARG A 190 -7.80 -16.86 0.85
CA ARG A 190 -7.60 -17.52 -0.44
C ARG A 190 -7.33 -16.51 -1.54
N VAL A 191 -6.34 -16.82 -2.38
CA VAL A 191 -6.03 -16.08 -3.59
C VAL A 191 -6.94 -16.55 -4.73
N SER A 192 -7.62 -15.60 -5.37
CA SER A 192 -8.36 -15.89 -6.60
C SER A 192 -7.44 -15.79 -7.83
N PRO A 193 -7.64 -16.64 -8.86
CA PRO A 193 -6.96 -16.51 -10.13
C PRO A 193 -7.21 -15.13 -10.76
N VAL A 194 -6.15 -14.48 -11.24
CA VAL A 194 -6.23 -13.19 -11.96
C VAL A 194 -5.74 -13.39 -13.38
N TYR A 195 -6.64 -13.21 -14.34
CA TYR A 195 -6.39 -13.53 -15.75
C TYR A 195 -6.00 -12.29 -16.56
N LYS A 196 -4.89 -12.36 -17.30
CA LYS A 196 -4.43 -11.31 -18.21
C LYS A 196 -3.99 -11.90 -19.55
N LYS A 197 -4.60 -11.44 -20.65
CA LYS A 197 -4.40 -12.04 -21.98
C LYS A 197 -2.97 -11.92 -22.56
N ASP A 198 -2.20 -10.94 -22.11
CA ASP A 198 -0.86 -10.63 -22.63
C ASP A 198 0.24 -10.87 -21.57
N ALA A 199 -0.09 -11.59 -20.49
CA ALA A 199 0.83 -11.80 -19.37
C ALA A 199 0.65 -13.15 -18.66
N ILE A 200 1.75 -13.66 -18.11
CA ILE A 200 1.74 -14.64 -17.04
C ILE A 200 1.56 -13.90 -15.70
N VAL A 201 0.67 -14.38 -14.84
CA VAL A 201 0.31 -13.71 -13.58
C VAL A 201 0.46 -14.67 -12.42
N ILE A 202 1.35 -14.36 -11.47
CA ILE A 202 1.40 -15.04 -10.18
C ILE A 202 0.75 -14.15 -9.11
N SER A 203 -0.24 -14.68 -8.42
CA SER A 203 -0.91 -14.03 -7.29
C SER A 203 -0.44 -14.68 -6.00
N VAL A 204 0.23 -13.92 -5.13
CA VAL A 204 1.00 -14.46 -4.00
C VAL A 204 0.26 -14.25 -2.67
N ASN A 205 0.11 -15.32 -1.87
CA ASN A 205 -0.45 -15.20 -0.53
C ASN A 205 0.53 -14.51 0.43
N PRO A 206 0.02 -13.71 1.39
CA PRO A 206 0.86 -13.07 2.40
C PRO A 206 1.42 -14.07 3.43
N LEU A 207 0.88 -15.28 3.54
CA LEU A 207 1.35 -16.37 4.40
C LEU A 207 1.28 -17.70 3.65
N PRO A 208 2.20 -18.66 3.89
CA PRO A 208 2.04 -20.00 3.36
C PRO A 208 0.99 -20.75 4.18
N VAL A 209 -0.23 -20.80 3.68
CA VAL A 209 -1.34 -21.46 4.35
C VAL A 209 -1.93 -22.46 3.37
N LYS A 210 -1.92 -23.73 3.76
CA LYS A 210 -2.58 -24.80 3.01
C LYS A 210 -4.08 -24.53 2.94
N HIS A 211 -4.61 -24.42 1.73
CA HIS A 211 -6.03 -24.20 1.43
C HIS A 211 -6.82 -25.50 1.53
N ASP A 212 -6.78 -26.19 2.67
CA ASP A 212 -7.56 -27.42 2.89
C ASP A 212 -9.05 -27.15 3.22
N GLY A 213 -9.49 -25.89 3.09
CA GLY A 213 -10.84 -25.45 3.42
C GLY A 213 -11.09 -25.22 4.91
N LYS A 214 -10.14 -25.52 5.82
CA LYS A 214 -10.31 -25.36 7.27
C LYS A 214 -9.61 -24.13 7.85
N CYS A 215 -8.65 -23.55 7.13
CA CYS A 215 -7.83 -22.43 7.62
C CYS A 215 -8.49 -21.04 7.51
N GLY A 216 -9.58 -20.90 6.74
CA GLY A 216 -10.21 -19.60 6.41
C GLY A 216 -10.76 -18.79 7.59
N VAL A 217 -10.89 -19.42 8.76
CA VAL A 217 -11.36 -18.75 9.99
C VAL A 217 -10.22 -18.01 10.72
N THR A 218 -8.95 -18.31 10.44
CA THR A 218 -7.85 -17.93 11.36
C THR A 218 -7.03 -16.69 10.97
N ILE A 219 -7.03 -16.26 9.70
CA ILE A 219 -6.28 -15.08 9.23
C ILE A 219 -7.13 -13.81 9.31
N ARG A 220 -8.47 -13.94 9.27
CA ARG A 220 -9.41 -12.82 9.37
C ARG A 220 -9.86 -12.51 10.79
N ASP A 221 -9.80 -13.48 11.70
CA ASP A 221 -10.18 -13.29 13.10
C ASP A 221 -9.11 -12.44 13.82
N PRO A 222 -9.44 -11.22 14.29
CA PRO A 222 -8.49 -10.38 15.03
C PRO A 222 -7.92 -11.03 16.29
N LYS A 223 -8.61 -12.05 16.83
CA LYS A 223 -8.16 -12.86 17.97
C LYS A 223 -7.38 -14.12 17.54
N GLY A 224 -7.35 -14.41 16.25
CA GLY A 224 -6.68 -15.57 15.67
C GLY A 224 -5.17 -15.42 15.68
N LYS A 225 -4.46 -16.52 15.98
CA LYS A 225 -3.00 -16.59 15.96
C LYS A 225 -2.42 -16.05 14.63
N TYR A 226 -3.01 -16.42 13.50
CA TYR A 226 -2.54 -16.04 12.17
C TYR A 226 -2.99 -14.65 11.72
N TYR A 227 -3.83 -13.93 12.45
CA TYR A 227 -4.03 -12.50 12.24
C TYR A 227 -2.86 -11.69 12.81
N MET A 228 -2.33 -12.14 13.95
CA MET A 228 -1.25 -11.44 14.66
C MET A 228 0.14 -11.67 14.05
N TYR A 229 0.26 -12.35 12.91
CA TYR A 229 1.55 -12.48 12.21
C TYR A 229 2.18 -11.12 11.91
N ARG A 230 1.37 -10.07 11.71
CA ARG A 230 1.81 -8.69 11.52
C ARG A 230 2.72 -8.16 12.64
N HIS A 231 2.77 -8.84 13.79
CA HIS A 231 3.58 -8.49 14.96
C HIS A 231 4.59 -9.58 15.36
N TRP A 232 4.65 -10.72 14.66
CA TRP A 232 5.64 -11.76 14.96
C TRP A 232 7.05 -11.27 14.68
N GLY A 233 7.94 -11.47 15.66
CA GLY A 233 9.33 -11.02 15.59
C GLY A 233 9.45 -9.50 15.49
N ALA A 234 8.57 -8.73 16.15
CA ALA A 234 8.67 -7.27 16.20
C ALA A 234 9.97 -6.75 16.87
N ASP A 235 10.72 -7.62 17.54
CA ASP A 235 12.00 -7.37 18.20
C ASP A 235 13.08 -8.39 17.83
N ASP A 236 12.84 -9.23 16.81
CA ASP A 236 13.76 -10.26 16.33
C ASP A 236 13.67 -10.40 14.79
N LEU A 237 14.70 -9.93 14.09
CA LEU A 237 14.76 -9.94 12.62
C LEU A 237 14.69 -11.33 12.00
N GLU A 238 15.25 -12.34 12.65
CA GLU A 238 15.26 -13.71 12.11
C GLU A 238 13.87 -14.34 12.19
N LYS A 239 13.09 -13.96 13.20
CA LYS A 239 11.70 -14.41 13.42
C LYS A 239 10.66 -13.48 12.83
N ASN A 240 11.06 -12.36 12.24
CA ASN A 240 10.14 -11.36 11.75
C ASN A 240 9.35 -11.88 10.52
N SER A 241 8.03 -11.79 10.59
CA SER A 241 7.15 -12.32 9.55
C SER A 241 7.25 -11.57 8.22
N PHE A 242 7.56 -10.26 8.23
CA PHE A 242 7.74 -9.48 7.02
C PHE A 242 9.10 -9.75 6.37
N VAL A 243 10.13 -10.12 7.14
CA VAL A 243 11.37 -10.66 6.56
C VAL A 243 11.08 -11.92 5.74
N ALA A 244 10.31 -12.86 6.30
CA ALA A 244 9.88 -14.06 5.58
C ALA A 244 8.97 -13.75 4.37
N MET A 245 8.11 -12.74 4.47
CA MET A 245 7.27 -12.29 3.36
C MET A 245 8.07 -11.72 2.19
N PHE A 246 9.03 -10.86 2.48
CA PHE A 246 9.85 -10.23 1.47
C PHE A 246 10.79 -11.22 0.76
N ARG A 247 11.28 -12.24 1.48
CA ARG A 247 11.93 -13.42 0.86
C ARG A 247 11.01 -14.11 -0.16
N ARG A 248 9.74 -14.31 0.20
CA ARG A 248 8.72 -14.93 -0.67
C ARG A 248 8.41 -14.08 -1.89
N ASN A 249 8.34 -12.75 -1.74
CA ASN A 249 8.16 -11.84 -2.86
C ASN A 249 9.29 -11.97 -3.87
N TYR A 250 10.55 -11.90 -3.41
CA TYR A 250 11.71 -12.03 -4.28
C TYR A 250 11.74 -13.41 -4.97
N ARG A 251 11.41 -14.48 -4.24
CA ARG A 251 11.35 -15.83 -4.81
C ARG A 251 10.27 -15.98 -5.88
N ALA A 252 9.11 -15.34 -5.70
CA ALA A 252 8.06 -15.31 -6.71
C ALA A 252 8.51 -14.60 -7.99
N LEU A 253 9.29 -13.53 -7.89
CA LEU A 253 9.89 -12.86 -9.05
C LEU A 253 10.91 -13.77 -9.75
N GLN A 254 11.81 -14.43 -9.01
CA GLN A 254 12.74 -15.40 -9.58
C GLN A 254 12.00 -16.52 -10.33
N PHE A 255 10.91 -17.04 -9.77
CA PHE A 255 10.10 -18.07 -10.42
C PHE A 255 9.46 -17.56 -11.72
N LEU A 256 8.81 -16.38 -11.71
CA LEU A 256 8.28 -15.77 -12.94
C LEU A 256 9.35 -15.61 -14.02
N LYS A 257 10.54 -15.13 -13.64
CA LYS A 257 11.66 -14.93 -14.56
C LYS A 257 12.24 -16.24 -15.11
N SER A 258 11.97 -17.37 -14.47
CA SER A 258 12.39 -18.69 -14.93
C SER A 258 11.44 -19.32 -15.94
N LEU A 259 10.21 -18.81 -16.07
CA LEU A 259 9.20 -19.37 -16.96
C LEU A 259 9.51 -19.03 -18.43
N PRO A 260 9.47 -20.02 -19.35
CA PRO A 260 9.85 -19.81 -20.75
C PRO A 260 8.92 -18.83 -21.49
N GLU A 261 7.70 -18.61 -21.01
CA GLU A 261 6.74 -17.67 -21.56
C GLU A 261 7.15 -16.20 -21.39
N TRP A 262 7.95 -15.89 -20.36
CA TRP A 262 8.32 -14.51 -20.04
C TRP A 262 9.19 -13.90 -21.14
N ASP A 263 8.88 -12.66 -21.52
CA ASP A 263 9.59 -11.89 -22.56
C ASP A 263 10.99 -11.39 -22.15
N GLN A 264 11.49 -11.82 -20.99
CA GLN A 264 12.78 -11.45 -20.41
C GLN A 264 12.98 -9.96 -20.15
N ARG A 265 11.88 -9.19 -20.11
CA ARG A 265 11.97 -7.73 -20.04
C ARG A 265 10.87 -7.08 -19.23
N THR A 266 9.61 -7.43 -19.46
CA THR A 266 8.45 -6.78 -18.85
C THR A 266 8.11 -7.51 -17.55
N LEU A 267 8.49 -6.94 -16.41
CA LEU A 267 8.20 -7.48 -15.09
C LEU A 267 7.46 -6.45 -14.25
N ILE A 268 6.23 -6.78 -13.86
CA ILE A 268 5.31 -5.86 -13.20
C ILE A 268 5.01 -6.40 -11.81
N VAL A 269 5.02 -5.53 -10.81
CA VAL A 269 4.55 -5.84 -9.46
C VAL A 269 3.43 -4.91 -9.07
N PHE A 270 2.37 -5.41 -8.45
CA PHE A 270 1.40 -4.53 -7.81
C PHE A 270 0.63 -5.17 -6.66
N GLY A 271 -0.01 -4.32 -5.85
CA GLY A 271 -0.89 -4.73 -4.76
C GLY A 271 -1.53 -3.55 -4.04
N ALA A 272 -2.40 -3.84 -3.07
CA ALA A 272 -3.08 -2.84 -2.26
C ALA A 272 -2.87 -3.09 -0.76
N SER A 273 -2.83 -2.03 0.06
CA SER A 273 -2.58 -2.13 1.51
C SER A 273 -1.27 -2.88 1.77
N GLN A 274 -1.27 -3.98 2.54
CA GLN A 274 -0.10 -4.84 2.72
C GLN A 274 0.47 -5.38 1.40
N GLY A 275 -0.38 -5.63 0.39
CA GLY A 275 0.06 -5.97 -0.96
C GLY A 275 0.83 -4.83 -1.64
N GLY A 276 0.46 -3.58 -1.37
CA GLY A 276 1.17 -2.40 -1.87
C GLY A 276 2.57 -2.26 -1.25
N GLY A 277 2.68 -2.48 0.07
CA GLY A 277 3.98 -2.54 0.74
C GLY A 277 4.88 -3.68 0.21
N GLN A 278 4.30 -4.85 -0.07
CA GLN A 278 4.99 -5.96 -0.72
C GLN A 278 5.47 -5.60 -2.14
N ALA A 279 4.67 -4.89 -2.92
CA ALA A 279 5.04 -4.43 -4.27
C ALA A 279 6.21 -3.45 -4.23
N LEU A 280 6.20 -2.49 -3.31
CA LEU A 280 7.33 -1.56 -3.08
C LEU A 280 8.60 -2.31 -2.69
N ALA A 281 8.50 -3.26 -1.75
CA ALA A 281 9.63 -4.08 -1.34
C ALA A 281 10.20 -4.92 -2.50
N ALA A 282 9.32 -5.56 -3.30
CA ALA A 282 9.70 -6.36 -4.45
C ALA A 282 10.42 -5.52 -5.52
N ALA A 283 9.86 -4.35 -5.87
CA ALA A 283 10.46 -3.42 -6.82
C ALA A 283 11.81 -2.85 -6.32
N GLY A 284 11.91 -2.57 -5.02
CA GLY A 284 13.17 -2.10 -4.42
C GLY A 284 14.27 -3.18 -4.32
N MET A 285 13.89 -4.46 -4.36
CA MET A 285 14.82 -5.59 -4.35
C MET A 285 15.27 -6.03 -5.74
N ASP A 286 14.41 -5.98 -6.75
CA ASP A 286 14.70 -6.49 -8.09
C ASP A 286 14.69 -5.35 -9.14
N PRO A 287 15.87 -4.90 -9.60
CA PRO A 287 15.96 -3.80 -10.57
C PRO A 287 15.40 -4.16 -11.96
N GLN A 288 15.05 -5.43 -12.22
CA GLN A 288 14.38 -5.82 -13.47
C GLN A 288 12.87 -5.51 -13.46
N VAL A 289 12.31 -5.07 -12.34
CA VAL A 289 10.91 -4.60 -12.28
C VAL A 289 10.77 -3.34 -13.12
N THR A 290 9.88 -3.38 -14.12
CA THR A 290 9.64 -2.28 -15.06
C THR A 290 8.41 -1.44 -14.70
N PHE A 291 7.51 -1.97 -13.86
CA PHE A 291 6.36 -1.24 -13.33
C PHE A 291 6.02 -1.66 -11.90
N CYS A 292 5.81 -0.70 -11.01
CA CYS A 292 5.38 -0.88 -9.63
C CYS A 292 4.08 -0.13 -9.33
N GLY A 293 3.00 -0.86 -9.07
CA GLY A 293 1.71 -0.31 -8.64
C GLY A 293 1.42 -0.57 -7.16
N ALA A 294 1.28 0.47 -6.34
CA ALA A 294 1.04 0.31 -4.90
C ALA A 294 -0.14 1.18 -4.43
N LEU A 295 -1.30 0.56 -4.25
CA LEU A 295 -2.51 1.27 -3.81
C LEU A 295 -2.57 1.34 -2.28
N VAL A 296 -2.71 2.54 -1.71
CA VAL A 296 -2.76 2.80 -0.26
C VAL A 296 -1.78 1.92 0.53
N PRO A 297 -0.47 1.91 0.19
CA PRO A 297 0.47 0.91 0.68
C PRO A 297 0.62 0.96 2.19
N ALA A 298 0.48 -0.21 2.82
CA ALA A 298 0.90 -0.45 4.19
C ALA A 298 2.43 -0.63 4.25
N LEU A 299 2.94 -0.97 5.43
CA LEU A 299 4.36 -1.28 5.65
C LEU A 299 5.32 -0.11 5.45
N CYS A 300 4.81 1.12 5.40
CA CYS A 300 5.62 2.31 5.20
C CYS A 300 5.71 3.12 6.50
N ASN A 301 6.87 3.71 6.79
CA ASN A 301 7.07 4.64 7.90
C ASN A 301 6.71 4.06 9.28
N HIS A 302 7.24 2.87 9.60
CA HIS A 302 6.93 2.14 10.83
C HIS A 302 7.33 2.89 12.10
N GLY A 303 8.52 3.48 12.12
CA GLY A 303 8.98 4.30 13.24
C GLY A 303 8.47 5.75 13.23
N GLY A 304 7.40 6.02 12.49
CA GLY A 304 6.75 7.34 12.47
C GLY A 304 6.39 7.83 13.87
N PHE A 305 5.86 6.94 14.72
CA PHE A 305 5.44 7.27 16.08
C PHE A 305 6.58 7.88 16.90
N ASP A 306 7.78 7.30 16.87
CA ASP A 306 8.95 7.77 17.63
C ASP A 306 9.37 9.18 17.26
N ALA A 307 9.35 9.50 15.96
CA ALA A 307 9.72 10.82 15.46
C ALA A 307 8.59 11.86 15.56
N GLY A 308 7.45 11.49 16.15
CA GLY A 308 6.27 12.35 16.27
C GLY A 308 5.44 12.47 14.99
N ALA A 309 5.67 11.64 13.99
CA ALA A 309 4.79 11.47 12.83
C ALA A 309 3.73 10.39 13.11
N GLU A 310 2.74 10.26 12.22
CA GLU A 310 1.86 9.08 12.27
C GLU A 310 2.61 7.81 11.86
N SER A 311 2.43 6.75 12.63
CA SER A 311 2.96 5.42 12.32
C SER A 311 2.13 4.77 11.24
N GLY A 312 2.79 4.23 10.21
CA GLY A 312 2.12 3.35 9.26
C GLY A 312 1.72 2.00 9.86
N TRP A 313 0.85 1.28 9.17
CA TRP A 313 0.45 -0.08 9.52
C TRP A 313 1.66 -1.04 9.48
N PRO A 314 1.83 -1.96 10.45
CA PRO A 314 0.85 -2.44 11.42
C PRO A 314 0.92 -1.78 12.80
N ARG A 315 1.49 -0.58 12.89
CA ARG A 315 1.61 0.20 14.14
C ARG A 315 2.39 -0.55 15.22
N TYR A 316 3.67 -0.81 14.95
CA TYR A 316 4.55 -1.55 15.87
C TYR A 316 4.62 -0.92 17.27
N HIS A 317 4.44 0.39 17.39
CA HIS A 317 4.39 1.08 18.68
C HIS A 317 3.25 0.62 19.61
N GLU A 318 2.23 -0.05 19.07
CA GLU A 318 1.11 -0.61 19.83
C GLU A 318 1.40 -2.05 20.33
N THR A 319 2.57 -2.62 20.02
CA THR A 319 2.92 -4.00 20.39
C THR A 319 3.58 -4.09 21.77
N GLU A 320 3.40 -5.22 22.46
CA GLU A 320 4.07 -5.49 23.73
C GLU A 320 5.60 -5.47 23.58
N ALA A 321 6.13 -6.03 22.49
CA ALA A 321 7.56 -6.04 22.21
C ALA A 321 8.15 -4.62 22.19
N TYR A 322 7.48 -3.70 21.49
CA TYR A 322 7.89 -2.30 21.44
C TYR A 322 7.69 -1.61 22.79
N GLN A 323 6.58 -1.87 23.50
CA GLN A 323 6.35 -1.28 24.84
C GLN A 323 7.40 -1.72 25.87
N ASN A 324 7.93 -2.94 25.74
CA ASN A 324 8.98 -3.47 26.60
C ASN A 324 10.36 -2.89 26.26
N ASP A 325 10.72 -2.81 24.97
CA ASP A 325 12.01 -2.28 24.52
C ASP A 325 11.87 -1.61 23.13
N PRO A 326 11.54 -0.30 23.09
CA PRO A 326 11.37 0.44 21.84
C PRO A 326 12.62 0.42 20.96
N ASP A 327 13.82 0.54 21.55
CA ASP A 327 15.08 0.60 20.82
C ASP A 327 15.38 -0.72 20.11
N LYS A 328 15.10 -1.85 20.78
CA LYS A 328 15.23 -3.18 20.18
C LYS A 328 14.23 -3.38 19.04
N SER A 329 12.97 -3.01 19.24
CA SER A 329 11.97 -3.09 18.17
C SER A 329 12.30 -2.20 16.97
N LEU A 330 12.77 -0.97 17.20
CA LEU A 330 13.15 -0.04 16.13
C LEU A 330 14.25 -0.61 15.23
N LYS A 331 15.26 -1.27 15.82
CA LYS A 331 16.33 -1.96 15.07
C LYS A 331 15.84 -3.12 14.19
N VAL A 332 14.61 -3.59 14.40
CA VAL A 332 14.00 -4.65 13.60
C VAL A 332 13.04 -4.09 12.57
N ILE A 333 12.12 -3.23 13.00
CA ILE A 333 11.05 -2.72 12.12
C ILE A 333 11.59 -1.84 11.00
N ASP A 334 12.72 -1.15 11.22
CA ASP A 334 13.37 -0.35 10.18
C ASP A 334 13.82 -1.24 9.00
N PHE A 335 14.21 -2.50 9.21
CA PHE A 335 14.62 -3.38 8.10
C PHE A 335 13.45 -3.91 7.27
N VAL A 336 12.22 -3.76 7.76
CA VAL A 336 11.00 -4.19 7.05
C VAL A 336 10.12 -3.02 6.62
N ASP A 337 10.62 -1.79 6.73
CA ASP A 337 9.94 -0.59 6.24
C ASP A 337 10.04 -0.48 4.70
N ALA A 338 8.89 -0.63 4.03
CA ALA A 338 8.74 -0.53 2.58
C ALA A 338 9.19 0.83 2.02
N ALA A 339 9.21 1.91 2.82
CA ALA A 339 9.73 3.20 2.37
C ALA A 339 11.24 3.15 2.08
N PHE A 340 12.00 2.31 2.79
CA PHE A 340 13.44 2.16 2.55
C PHE A 340 13.76 1.32 1.32
N PHE A 341 12.90 0.36 0.98
CA PHE A 341 12.96 -0.31 -0.31
C PHE A 341 12.56 0.63 -1.45
N ALA A 342 11.55 1.46 -1.24
CA ALA A 342 11.06 2.41 -2.25
C ALA A 342 12.18 3.35 -2.74
N ALA A 343 13.12 3.73 -1.86
CA ALA A 343 14.30 4.52 -2.20
C ALA A 343 15.25 3.86 -3.23
N ASN A 344 15.09 2.56 -3.50
CA ASN A 344 15.89 1.81 -4.47
C ASN A 344 15.20 1.68 -5.85
N ILE A 345 13.94 2.13 -6.00
CA ILE A 345 13.16 1.98 -7.25
C ILE A 345 13.55 3.09 -8.25
N ARG A 346 14.46 2.76 -9.18
CA ARG A 346 15.01 3.72 -10.17
C ARG A 346 14.41 3.58 -11.57
N ASP A 347 14.35 2.35 -12.06
CA ASP A 347 14.11 2.09 -13.49
C ASP A 347 12.65 1.73 -13.82
N ALA A 348 11.81 1.60 -12.79
CA ALA A 348 10.39 1.25 -12.94
C ALA A 348 9.51 2.49 -13.16
N GLU A 349 8.43 2.32 -13.93
CA GLU A 349 7.28 3.23 -13.84
C GLU A 349 6.51 2.96 -12.53
N VAL A 350 6.14 4.01 -11.80
CA VAL A 350 5.58 3.88 -10.45
C VAL A 350 4.21 4.56 -10.36
N PHE A 351 3.24 3.86 -9.80
CA PHE A 351 1.90 4.41 -9.52
C PHE A 351 1.49 4.09 -8.08
N LEU A 352 1.28 5.12 -7.27
CA LEU A 352 0.75 5.00 -5.91
C LEU A 352 -0.63 5.65 -5.76
N SER A 353 -1.41 5.24 -4.77
CA SER A 353 -2.60 5.98 -4.32
C SER A 353 -2.60 6.23 -2.83
N ALA A 354 -3.22 7.33 -2.39
CA ALA A 354 -3.35 7.70 -0.99
C ALA A 354 -4.76 8.24 -0.69
N GLY A 355 -5.38 7.73 0.38
CA GLY A 355 -6.65 8.24 0.89
C GLY A 355 -6.43 9.28 1.99
N PHE A 356 -6.97 10.50 1.84
CA PHE A 356 -6.70 11.59 2.80
C PHE A 356 -7.36 11.37 4.16
N ILE A 357 -8.35 10.49 4.23
CA ILE A 357 -9.03 10.09 5.48
C ILE A 357 -8.70 8.64 5.86
N ASP A 358 -7.69 8.01 5.24
CA ASP A 358 -7.23 6.68 5.61
C ASP A 358 -6.61 6.70 7.01
N ARG A 359 -7.19 5.93 7.94
CA ARG A 359 -6.69 5.76 9.32
C ARG A 359 -5.92 4.45 9.52
N THR A 360 -5.87 3.59 8.51
CA THR A 360 -5.12 2.34 8.52
C THR A 360 -3.76 2.55 7.88
N CYS A 361 -3.73 2.90 6.59
CA CYS A 361 -2.51 3.26 5.87
C CYS A 361 -2.48 4.78 5.72
N VAL A 362 -2.13 5.44 6.82
CA VAL A 362 -2.19 6.90 6.92
C VAL A 362 -1.44 7.55 5.75
N PRO A 363 -2.01 8.58 5.10
CA PRO A 363 -1.45 9.14 3.87
C PRO A 363 -0.05 9.73 4.06
N SER A 364 0.28 10.21 5.27
CA SER A 364 1.63 10.64 5.64
C SER A 364 2.67 9.51 5.49
N SER A 365 2.32 8.28 5.87
CA SER A 365 3.19 7.10 5.68
C SER A 365 3.35 6.70 4.21
N VAL A 366 2.28 6.84 3.41
CA VAL A 366 2.32 6.57 1.97
C VAL A 366 3.21 7.59 1.24
N TYR A 367 3.06 8.87 1.58
CA TYR A 367 3.87 9.94 1.01
C TYR A 367 5.33 9.86 1.45
N ALA A 368 5.61 9.42 2.67
CA ALA A 368 6.98 9.14 3.11
C ALA A 368 7.68 8.11 2.20
N ALA A 369 6.98 7.06 1.76
CA ALA A 369 7.51 6.12 0.77
C ALA A 369 7.58 6.73 -0.64
N TYR A 370 6.52 7.38 -1.11
CA TYR A 370 6.47 7.96 -2.47
C TYR A 370 7.56 9.00 -2.74
N ASN A 371 7.81 9.89 -1.77
CA ASN A 371 8.70 11.03 -1.95
C ASN A 371 10.17 10.61 -2.06
N VAL A 372 10.57 9.46 -1.48
CA VAL A 372 11.93 8.93 -1.61
C VAL A 372 12.18 8.10 -2.86
N ILE A 373 11.14 7.75 -3.62
CA ILE A 373 11.30 7.00 -4.88
C ILE A 373 12.06 7.85 -5.90
N PRO A 374 13.22 7.38 -6.41
CA PRO A 374 14.03 8.13 -7.37
C PRO A 374 13.58 7.97 -8.82
N ALA A 375 12.67 7.03 -9.14
CA ALA A 375 12.18 6.83 -10.50
C ALA A 375 11.63 8.11 -11.14
N GLU A 376 12.02 8.36 -12.39
CA GLU A 376 11.61 9.56 -13.13
C GLU A 376 10.11 9.57 -13.44
N LYS A 377 9.55 8.39 -13.74
CA LYS A 377 8.14 8.21 -14.07
C LYS A 377 7.39 7.68 -12.85
N LYS A 378 7.09 8.56 -11.90
CA LYS A 378 6.23 8.25 -10.75
C LYS A 378 4.99 9.12 -10.72
N GLU A 379 3.87 8.53 -10.32
CA GLU A 379 2.58 9.20 -10.19
C GLU A 379 1.91 8.84 -8.87
N MET A 380 1.35 9.85 -8.20
CA MET A 380 0.49 9.69 -7.01
C MET A 380 -0.97 10.01 -7.37
N HIS A 381 -1.89 9.12 -6.98
CA HIS A 381 -3.32 9.29 -7.10
C HIS A 381 -3.96 9.60 -5.75
N ASP A 382 -4.29 10.87 -5.54
CA ASP A 382 -4.95 11.32 -4.32
C ASP A 382 -6.46 11.05 -4.34
N GLU A 383 -6.92 10.30 -3.33
CA GLU A 383 -8.32 10.08 -3.04
C GLU A 383 -8.73 11.00 -1.88
N LEU A 384 -9.15 12.23 -2.21
CA LEU A 384 -9.40 13.33 -1.25
C LEU A 384 -10.41 12.99 -0.13
N TYR A 385 -11.34 12.09 -0.41
CA TYR A 385 -12.32 11.57 0.54
C TYR A 385 -12.17 10.05 0.75
N GLY A 386 -11.09 9.47 0.25
CA GLY A 386 -10.80 8.05 0.34
C GLY A 386 -10.31 7.67 1.74
N GLY A 387 -10.94 6.66 2.33
CA GLY A 387 -10.41 5.95 3.49
C GLY A 387 -9.56 4.76 3.04
N HIS A 388 -9.46 3.72 3.88
CA HIS A 388 -8.61 2.57 3.58
C HIS A 388 -9.10 1.69 2.42
N GLN A 389 -10.41 1.64 2.19
CA GLN A 389 -10.95 0.90 1.06
C GLN A 389 -10.60 1.62 -0.24
N THR A 390 -9.69 1.03 -1.01
CA THR A 390 -9.33 1.55 -2.32
C THR A 390 -10.56 1.63 -3.21
N ARG A 391 -10.83 2.80 -3.78
CA ARG A 391 -12.02 2.96 -4.63
C ARG A 391 -11.80 2.33 -5.99
N LYS A 392 -12.89 1.93 -6.63
CA LYS A 392 -12.90 1.33 -7.98
C LYS A 392 -12.06 2.13 -8.99
N LYS A 393 -12.12 3.46 -8.93
CA LYS A 393 -11.40 4.37 -9.84
C LYS A 393 -9.88 4.23 -9.75
N ALA A 394 -9.33 3.99 -8.55
CA ALA A 394 -7.89 3.81 -8.38
C ALA A 394 -7.42 2.48 -9.02
N TYR A 395 -8.19 1.40 -8.85
CA TYR A 395 -7.94 0.14 -9.54
C TYR A 395 -8.07 0.27 -11.07
N GLU A 396 -9.13 0.91 -11.56
CA GLU A 396 -9.34 1.14 -12.99
C GLU A 396 -8.16 1.90 -13.61
N LYS A 397 -7.65 2.91 -12.89
CA LYS A 397 -6.47 3.66 -13.31
C LYS A 397 -5.20 2.80 -13.31
N LEU A 398 -4.94 2.07 -12.23
CA LEU A 398 -3.80 1.14 -12.15
C LEU A 398 -3.82 0.14 -13.31
N TYR A 399 -4.94 -0.54 -13.54
CA TYR A 399 -5.05 -1.53 -14.62
C TYR A 399 -4.89 -0.90 -16.00
N LYS A 400 -5.41 0.30 -16.21
CA LYS A 400 -5.17 1.05 -17.44
C LYS A 400 -3.68 1.32 -17.64
N LEU A 401 -2.97 1.79 -16.61
CA LEU A 401 -1.53 2.08 -16.69
C LEU A 401 -0.70 0.81 -16.95
N VAL A 402 -1.04 -0.31 -16.30
CA VAL A 402 -0.42 -1.62 -16.57
C VAL A 402 -0.61 -2.01 -18.04
N ASP A 403 -1.82 -1.87 -18.58
CA ASP A 403 -2.12 -2.20 -19.97
C ASP A 403 -1.36 -1.33 -20.96
N GLU A 404 -1.25 -0.03 -20.67
CA GLU A 404 -0.46 0.91 -21.48
C GLU A 404 1.04 0.62 -21.39
N HIS A 405 1.54 0.24 -20.20
CA HIS A 405 2.93 -0.14 -19.99
C HIS A 405 3.29 -1.39 -20.80
N ILE A 406 2.50 -2.47 -20.71
CA ILE A 406 2.71 -3.70 -21.48
C ILE A 406 2.77 -3.38 -22.98
N LYS A 407 1.81 -2.59 -23.48
CA LYS A 407 1.77 -2.19 -24.90
C LYS A 407 3.03 -1.43 -25.31
N ARG A 408 3.50 -0.46 -24.51
CA ARG A 408 4.74 0.30 -24.78
C ARG A 408 5.97 -0.60 -24.85
N MET A 409 6.10 -1.52 -23.90
CA MET A 409 7.22 -2.45 -23.88
C MET A 409 7.20 -3.36 -25.11
N GLN A 410 6.04 -3.94 -25.44
CA GLN A 410 5.88 -4.79 -26.62
C GLN A 410 6.08 -4.04 -27.95
N SER A 411 5.64 -2.79 -28.09
CA SER A 411 5.84 -2.03 -29.33
C SER A 411 7.31 -1.66 -29.56
N GLY A 412 8.04 -1.30 -28.49
CA GLY A 412 9.48 -1.04 -28.58
C GLY A 412 10.32 -2.27 -28.95
N PHE A 413 9.79 -3.48 -28.77
CA PHE A 413 10.43 -4.73 -29.23
C PHE A 413 10.38 -4.88 -30.75
N ASN A 414 9.21 -4.62 -31.34
CA ASN A 414 8.99 -4.84 -32.77
C ASN A 414 9.75 -3.84 -33.65
N SER A 415 10.10 -2.65 -33.12
CA SER A 415 10.90 -1.65 -33.84
C SER A 415 12.41 -1.88 -33.78
N VAL A 416 12.91 -2.76 -32.91
CA VAL A 416 14.35 -3.11 -32.80
C VAL A 416 14.67 -4.39 -33.57
N GLN A 417 13.65 -5.19 -33.92
CA GLN A 417 13.78 -6.41 -34.72
C GLN A 417 13.51 -6.21 -36.23
N GLN A 418 13.15 -4.99 -36.66
CA GLN A 418 13.13 -4.56 -38.05
C GLN A 418 14.38 -3.73 -38.32
#